data_AF-A0A4P5SUD7-F1
#
_entry.id   AF-A0A4P5SUD7-F1
#
_cell.length_a   1.000
_cell.length_b   1.000
_cell.length_c   1.000
_cell.angle_alpha   90.00
_cell.angle_beta   90.00
_cell.angle_gamma   90.00
#
_symmetry.space_group_name_H-M   'P 1'
#
loop_
_entity.id
_entity.type
_entity.pdbx_description
1 polymer ?
#
loop_
_entity_poly.entity_id
_entity_poly.type
_entity_poly.pdbx_seq_one_letter_code
_entity_poly.pdbx_strand_id
1 'polypeptide(L)' 'MPLNKALLAACAGAVLILTGLGAKACTRILYETGEKSFIVGRTMDWAEDPHSDLWLFPKGMTRNGGIGKGSIS' A
#
# COMPACT_ATOMS: atom_id res chain seq x y z
N MET A 1 -28.00 -40.54 -5.71
CA MET A 1 -28.19 -39.63 -4.56
C MET A 1 -27.50 -38.31 -4.88
N PRO A 2 -28.22 -37.18 -4.76
CA PRO A 2 -27.80 -35.90 -5.28
C PRO A 2 -26.57 -35.40 -4.53
N LEU A 3 -25.63 -34.84 -5.29
CA LEU A 3 -24.47 -34.15 -4.78
C LEU A 3 -24.91 -33.18 -3.68
N ASN A 4 -24.41 -33.38 -2.45
CA ASN A 4 -24.80 -32.55 -1.31
C ASN A 4 -24.21 -31.15 -1.50
N LYS A 5 -25.02 -30.24 -2.04
CA LYS A 5 -24.63 -28.86 -2.37
C LYS A 5 -24.04 -28.12 -1.17
N ALA A 6 -24.43 -28.50 0.05
CA ALA A 6 -23.86 -27.96 1.28
C ALA A 6 -22.39 -28.37 1.49
N LEU A 7 -22.01 -29.59 1.09
CA LEU A 7 -20.64 -30.09 1.25
C LEU A 7 -19.69 -29.47 0.21
N LEU A 8 -20.14 -29.26 -1.03
CA LEU A 8 -19.32 -28.56 -2.03
C LEU A 8 -19.13 -27.08 -1.71
N ALA A 9 -20.17 -26.41 -1.23
CA ALA A 9 -20.06 -25.02 -0.80
C ALA A 9 -19.10 -24.86 0.39
N ALA A 10 -19.09 -25.82 1.32
CA ALA A 10 -18.16 -25.85 2.45
C ALA A 10 -16.69 -26.03 2.02
N CYS A 11 -16.42 -26.93 1.06
CA CYS A 11 -15.06 -27.11 0.53
C CYS A 11 -14.56 -25.88 -0.25
N ALA A 12 -15.41 -25.24 -1.07
CA ALA A 12 -15.05 -24.01 -1.80
C ALA A 12 -14.82 -22.82 -0.85
N GLY A 13 -15.62 -22.71 0.22
CA GLY A 13 -15.43 -21.71 1.27
C GLY A 13 -14.13 -21.89 2.05
N ALA A 14 -13.76 -23.14 2.39
CA ALA A 14 -12.52 -23.43 3.12
C ALA A 14 -11.26 -23.08 2.30
N VAL A 15 -11.26 -23.34 0.99
CA VAL A 15 -10.13 -23.02 0.10
C VAL A 15 -9.93 -21.50 -0.03
N LEU A 16 -11.01 -20.70 -0.08
CA LEU A 16 -10.92 -19.24 -0.21
C LEU A 16 -10.42 -18.53 1.08
N ILE A 17 -10.67 -19.14 2.25
CA ILE A 17 -10.26 -18.63 3.55
C ILE A 17 -8.78 -18.91 3.85
N LEU A 18 -8.23 -20.00 3.31
CA LEU A 18 -6.80 -20.36 3.43
C LEU A 18 -5.90 -19.55 2.49
N THR A 19 -6.45 -18.97 1.42
CA THR A 19 -5.72 -18.09 0.50
C THR A 19 -5.85 -16.64 0.93
N GLY A 20 -5.23 -16.29 2.07
CA GLY A 20 -5.17 -14.90 2.53
C GLY A 20 -4.47 -14.01 1.50
N LEU A 21 -5.24 -13.27 0.70
CA LEU A 21 -4.73 -12.24 -0.21
C LEU A 21 -4.47 -10.95 0.58
N GLY A 22 -3.46 -11.00 1.44
CA GLY A 22 -2.89 -9.79 2.01
C GLY A 22 -2.12 -9.06 0.92
N ALA A 23 -2.73 -8.08 0.25
CA ALA A 23 -2.00 -7.17 -0.63
C ALA A 23 -1.17 -6.19 0.22
N LYS A 24 -0.09 -6.69 0.83
CA LYS A 24 0.96 -5.87 1.45
C LYS A 24 1.89 -5.36 0.36
N ALA A 25 1.41 -4.32 -0.31
CA ALA A 25 2.18 -3.57 -1.30
C ALA A 25 2.91 -2.40 -0.61
N CYS A 26 4.05 -2.00 -1.19
CA CYS A 26 5.06 -1.07 -0.70
C CYS A 26 5.89 -1.61 0.48
N THR A 27 7.21 -1.46 0.38
CA THR A 27 8.16 -1.79 1.45
C THR A 27 8.92 -0.53 1.89
N ARG A 28 9.24 -0.42 3.18
CA ARG A 28 10.14 0.61 3.71
C ARG A 28 11.20 -0.02 4.59
N ILE A 29 12.45 0.40 4.38
CA ILE A 29 13.58 -0.02 5.20
C ILE A 29 14.28 1.19 5.81
N LEU A 30 14.85 0.97 6.99
CA LEU A 30 15.80 1.87 7.64
C LEU A 30 17.05 1.05 7.93
N TYR A 31 18.18 1.46 7.37
CA TYR A 31 19.46 0.81 7.54
C TYR A 31 20.42 1.72 8.29
N GLU A 32 20.89 1.28 9.45
CA GLU A 32 21.98 1.93 10.17
C GLU A 32 23.32 1.49 9.58
N THR A 33 24.17 2.45 9.22
CA THR A 33 25.43 2.19 8.50
C THR A 33 26.59 1.78 9.41
N GLY A 34 26.41 1.87 10.74
CA GLY A 34 27.49 1.72 11.72
C GLY A 34 28.30 3.00 11.96
N GLU A 35 28.09 4.06 11.18
CA GLU A 35 28.78 5.36 11.32
C GLU A 35 27.88 6.44 11.93
N LYS A 36 26.89 6.04 12.73
CA LYS A 36 25.82 6.94 13.22
C LYS A 36 25.06 7.67 12.09
N SER A 37 25.01 7.07 10.91
CA SER A 37 24.24 7.55 9.77
C SER A 37 23.23 6.49 9.33
N PHE A 38 22.21 6.92 8.57
CA PHE A 38 21.10 6.07 8.17
C PHE A 38 20.82 6.20 6.68
N ILE A 39 20.48 5.07 6.05
CA ILE A 39 19.95 5.00 4.69
C ILE A 39 18.48 4.59 4.78
N VAL A 40 17.61 5.33 4.08
CA VAL A 40 16.17 5.05 4.03
C VAL A 40 15.80 4.63 2.62
N GLY A 41 15.23 3.43 2.49
CA GLY A 41 14.70 2.93 1.22
C GLY A 41 13.18 2.79 1.28
N ARG A 42 12.51 3.05 0.15
CA ARG A 42 11.08 2.72 -0.04
C ARG A 42 10.83 2.20 -1.45
N THR A 43 9.85 1.32 -1.58
CA THR A 43 9.24 0.96 -2.86
C THR A 43 7.83 1.52 -2.95
N MET A 44 7.38 1.78 -4.16
CA MET A 44 5.99 2.10 -4.49
C MET A 44 5.50 1.00 -5.41
N ASP A 45 4.73 0.08 -4.86
CA ASP A 45 4.21 -1.05 -5.63
C ASP A 45 2.79 -0.66 -6.05
N TRP A 46 2.60 -0.42 -7.36
CA TRP A 46 1.32 0.00 -7.94
C TRP A 46 1.00 -0.82 -9.18
N ALA A 47 -0.28 -1.06 -9.46
CA ALA A 47 -0.70 -1.92 -10.57
C ALA A 47 -0.55 -1.21 -11.93
N GLU A 48 -0.77 0.10 -11.97
CA GLU A 48 -0.60 0.95 -13.15
C GLU A 48 0.64 1.88 -13.04
N ASP A 49 0.89 2.68 -14.08
CA ASP A 49 1.93 3.72 -14.03
C ASP A 49 1.56 4.80 -13.00
N PRO A 50 2.40 5.06 -11.98
CA PRO A 50 2.11 6.06 -10.95
C PRO A 50 2.33 7.51 -11.42
N HIS A 51 2.86 7.75 -12.62
CA HIS A 51 3.15 9.10 -13.16
C HIS A 51 3.95 9.98 -12.19
N SER A 52 4.92 9.37 -11.49
CA SER A 52 5.73 10.04 -10.47
C SER A 52 6.81 10.91 -11.10
N ASP A 53 7.10 12.04 -10.45
CA ASP A 53 8.11 13.02 -10.89
C ASP A 53 8.86 13.62 -9.68
N LEU A 54 9.99 14.29 -9.94
CA LEU A 54 10.86 14.89 -8.93
C LEU A 54 10.72 16.41 -8.91
N TRP A 55 10.49 16.96 -7.71
CA TRP A 55 10.28 18.40 -7.51
C TRP A 55 11.15 18.93 -6.38
N LEU A 56 11.68 20.15 -6.58
CA LEU A 56 12.42 20.91 -5.57
C LEU A 56 11.55 22.05 -5.06
N PHE A 57 11.28 22.05 -3.75
CA PHE A 57 10.50 23.11 -3.10
C PHE A 57 11.36 23.93 -2.14
N PRO A 58 11.57 25.25 -2.38
CA PRO A 58 12.36 26.10 -1.49
C PRO A 58 11.69 26.31 -0.13
N LYS A 59 12.54 26.62 0.87
CA LYS A 59 12.10 27.03 2.21
C LYS A 59 11.24 28.30 2.12
N GLY A 60 10.15 28.34 2.89
CA GLY A 60 9.26 29.51 2.97
C GLY A 60 8.21 29.59 1.85
N MET A 61 8.14 28.60 0.96
CA MET A 61 7.07 28.53 -0.04
C MET A 61 5.69 28.46 0.65
N THR A 62 4.80 29.38 0.29
CA THR A 62 3.40 29.35 0.76
C THR A 62 2.67 28.19 0.09
N ARG A 63 1.95 27.39 0.89
CA ARG A 63 1.09 26.31 0.41
C ARG A 63 -0.32 26.49 0.99
N ASN A 64 -1.34 26.20 0.19
CA ASN A 64 -2.74 26.30 0.59
C ASN A 64 -3.40 24.93 0.79
N GLY A 65 -2.60 23.86 0.87
CA GLY A 65 -3.08 22.48 1.01
C GLY A 65 -3.76 21.89 -0.22
N GLY A 66 -3.94 22.66 -1.30
CA GLY A 66 -4.62 22.20 -2.53
C GLY A 66 -6.10 21.82 -2.33
N ILE A 67 -6.65 22.06 -1.15
CA ILE A 67 -8.01 21.69 -0.77
C ILE A 67 -8.93 22.92 -0.86
N GLY A 68 -10.13 22.71 -1.40
CA GLY A 68 -11.12 23.77 -1.61
C GLY A 68 -11.71 24.30 -0.30
N LYS A 69 -12.44 25.42 -0.41
CA LYS A 69 -13.18 26.01 0.71
C LYS A 69 -14.21 25.01 1.26
N GLY A 70 -14.13 24.69 2.55
CA GLY A 70 -15.05 23.75 3.22
C GLY A 70 -14.54 22.31 3.39
N SER A 71 -13.26 22.05 3.07
CA SER A 71 -12.67 20.74 3.37
C SER A 71 -12.61 20.49 4.88
N ILE A 72 -13.14 19.35 5.31
CA ILE A 72 -12.92 18.81 6.66
C ILE A 72 -11.70 17.89 6.64
N SER A 73 -10.92 17.92 7.72
CA SER A 73 -9.82 16.96 7.94
C SER A 73 -10.34 15.64 8.49
#